data_AF-A0A109Q806-F1
#
_entry.id   AF-A0A109Q806-F1
#
_cell.length_a   1.000
_cell.length_b   1.000
_cell.length_c   1.000
_cell.angle_alpha   90.00
_cell.angle_beta   90.00
_cell.angle_gamma   90.00
#
_symmetry.space_group_name_H-M   'P 1'
#
loop_
_entity.id
_entity.type
_entity.pdbx_description
1 polymer ?
#
loop_
_entity_poly.entity_id
_entity_poly.type
_entity_poly.pdbx_seq_one_letter_code
_entity_poly.pdbx_strand_id
1 'polypeptide(L)'
;MKKKLLIGILTISIALNLFLLGKWYFFERGYEETEKEYKILGEMVVKTMESDDYKKIAEKEQILSINYGVDRYKGGVFPYYMSVFVKTKDNNYMFDCADKTCEKVEISGESYSIYQDEPLALPLKK
;
A
#
# COMPACT_ATOMS: atom_id res chain seq x y z
N MET A 1 -3.09 -48.43 -10.98
CA MET A 1 -3.02 -47.08 -11.61
C MET A 1 -3.78 -46.03 -10.82
N LYS A 2 -5.06 -46.24 -10.47
CA LYS A 2 -5.89 -45.26 -9.71
C LYS A 2 -5.27 -44.77 -8.38
N LYS A 3 -4.70 -45.66 -7.56
CA LYS A 3 -4.03 -45.26 -6.29
C LYS A 3 -2.78 -44.39 -6.51
N LYS A 4 -1.94 -44.69 -7.51
CA LYS A 4 -0.75 -43.88 -7.84
C LYS A 4 -1.14 -42.48 -8.34
N LEU A 5 -2.20 -42.40 -9.13
CA LEU A 5 -2.77 -41.14 -9.61
C LEU A 5 -3.35 -40.31 -8.45
N LEU A 6 -4.10 -40.96 -7.54
CA LEU A 6 -4.64 -40.31 -6.35
C LEU A 6 -3.53 -39.78 -5.41
N ILE A 7 -2.47 -40.57 -5.19
CA ILE A 7 -1.30 -40.14 -4.42
C ILE A 7 -0.60 -38.96 -5.10
N GLY A 8 -0.40 -39.02 -6.42
CA GLY A 8 0.21 -37.92 -7.17
C GLY A 8 -0.58 -36.61 -7.04
N ILE A 9 -1.91 -36.66 -7.19
CA ILE A 9 -2.79 -35.50 -7.00
C ILE A 9 -2.70 -34.98 -5.57
N LEU A 10 -2.70 -35.87 -4.57
CA LEU A 10 -2.60 -35.48 -3.17
C LEU A 10 -1.26 -34.77 -2.88
N THR A 11 -0.14 -35.29 -3.39
CA THR A 11 1.17 -34.67 -3.23
C THR A 11 1.23 -33.27 -3.84
N ILE A 12 0.70 -33.12 -5.06
CA ILE A 12 0.64 -31.81 -5.74
C ILE A 12 -0.23 -30.84 -4.94
N SER A 13 -1.39 -31.30 -4.46
CA SER A 13 -2.31 -30.49 -3.64
C SER A 13 -1.64 -30.01 -2.36
N ILE A 14 -0.95 -30.90 -1.62
CA ILE A 14 -0.23 -30.54 -0.40
C ILE A 14 0.89 -29.54 -0.70
N ALA A 15 1.68 -29.78 -1.74
CA ALA A 15 2.78 -28.89 -2.13
C ALA A 15 2.27 -27.48 -2.49
N LEU A 16 1.17 -27.38 -3.26
CA LEU A 16 0.56 -26.10 -3.61
C LEU A 16 0.04 -25.37 -2.37
N ASN A 17 -0.65 -26.06 -1.46
CA ASN A 17 -1.16 -25.43 -0.24
C ASN A 17 -0.03 -24.94 0.67
N LEU A 18 1.05 -25.72 0.84
CA LEU A 18 2.22 -25.30 1.59
C LEU A 18 2.93 -24.11 0.94
N PHE A 19 3.02 -24.09 -0.39
CA PHE A 19 3.58 -22.97 -1.12
C PHE A 19 2.76 -21.69 -0.94
N LEU A 20 1.43 -21.77 -1.08
CA LEU A 20 0.53 -20.63 -0.89
C LEU A 20 0.57 -20.11 0.55
N LEU A 21 0.52 -21.01 1.54
CA LEU A 21 0.59 -20.66 2.94
C LEU A 21 1.95 -20.01 3.28
N GLY A 22 3.04 -20.57 2.77
CA GLY A 22 4.37 -19.98 2.91
C GLY A 22 4.46 -18.61 2.27
N LYS A 23 3.93 -18.45 1.05
CA LYS A 23 3.91 -17.16 0.35
C LYS A 23 3.18 -16.09 1.17
N TRP A 24 1.98 -16.42 1.63
CA TRP A 24 1.16 -15.51 2.44
C TRP A 24 1.87 -15.15 3.75
N TYR A 25 2.39 -16.15 4.47
CA TYR A 25 3.00 -15.96 5.78
C TYR A 25 4.31 -15.15 5.74
N PHE A 26 5.17 -15.43 4.76
CA PHE A 26 6.51 -14.82 4.69
C PHE A 26 6.59 -13.55 3.85
N PHE A 27 5.64 -13.31 2.94
CA PHE A 27 5.71 -12.15 2.05
C PHE A 27 4.50 -11.24 2.20
N GLU A 28 3.28 -11.77 2.05
CA GLU A 28 2.08 -10.91 1.92
C GLU A 28 1.61 -10.32 3.26
N ARG A 29 1.72 -11.10 4.35
CA ARG A 29 1.27 -10.67 5.68
C ARG A 29 1.90 -9.37 6.17
N GLY A 30 3.13 -9.06 5.74
CA GLY A 30 3.81 -7.81 6.11
C GLY A 30 3.17 -6.56 5.50
N TYR A 31 2.41 -6.72 4.41
CA TYR A 31 1.78 -5.63 3.67
C TYR A 31 0.27 -5.50 3.90
N GLU A 32 -0.37 -6.53 4.46
CA GLU A 32 -1.81 -6.55 4.73
C GLU A 32 -2.13 -5.77 6.02
N GLU A 33 -3.02 -4.78 5.94
CA GLU A 33 -3.48 -4.03 7.10
C GLU A 33 -4.49 -4.83 7.95
N THR A 34 -4.43 -4.63 9.27
CA THR A 34 -5.48 -5.06 10.19
C THR A 34 -6.66 -4.08 10.18
N GLU A 35 -7.82 -4.49 10.70
CA GLU A 35 -8.99 -3.60 10.78
C GLU A 35 -8.72 -2.29 11.55
N LYS A 36 -7.85 -2.36 12.58
CA LYS A 36 -7.43 -1.18 13.34
C LYS A 36 -6.55 -0.25 12.49
N GLU A 37 -5.58 -0.82 11.79
CA GLU A 37 -4.69 -0.06 10.92
C GLU A 37 -5.45 0.56 9.75
N TYR A 38 -6.42 -0.15 9.16
CA TYR A 38 -7.31 0.39 8.11
C TYR A 38 -7.98 1.70 8.55
N LYS A 39 -8.52 1.74 9.77
CA LYS A 39 -9.15 2.95 10.33
C LYS A 39 -8.13 4.08 10.48
N ILE A 40 -6.94 3.77 10.98
CA ILE A 40 -5.85 4.74 11.17
C ILE A 40 -5.35 5.27 9.82
N LEU A 41 -5.22 4.42 8.80
CA LEU A 41 -4.86 4.85 7.44
C LEU A 41 -5.92 5.80 6.87
N GLY A 42 -7.20 5.54 7.12
CA GLY A 42 -8.28 6.47 6.78
C GLY A 42 -8.11 7.84 7.44
N GLU A 43 -7.76 7.89 8.73
CA GLU A 43 -7.44 9.14 9.44
C GLU A 43 -6.19 9.83 8.88
N MET A 44 -5.14 9.06 8.56
CA MET A 44 -3.93 9.58 7.93
C MET A 44 -4.19 10.18 6.55
N VAL A 45 -5.10 9.62 5.75
CA VAL A 45 -5.51 10.20 4.46
C VAL A 45 -6.13 11.58 4.66
N VAL A 46 -7.06 11.70 5.62
CA VAL A 46 -7.69 12.99 5.93
C VAL A 46 -6.64 14.00 6.37
N LYS A 47 -5.75 13.62 7.30
CA LYS A 47 -4.64 14.46 7.77
C LYS A 47 -3.69 14.86 6.63
N THR A 48 -3.44 13.95 5.70
CA THR A 48 -2.63 14.23 4.49
C THR A 48 -3.31 15.32 3.67
N MET A 49 -4.61 15.20 3.38
CA MET A 49 -5.35 16.20 2.60
C MET A 49 -5.43 17.56 3.31
N GLU A 50 -5.40 17.58 4.64
CA GLU A 50 -5.39 18.80 5.44
C GLU A 50 -3.99 19.43 5.58
N SER A 51 -2.92 18.68 5.29
CA SER A 51 -1.54 19.13 5.43
C SER A 51 -1.19 20.26 4.45
N ASP A 52 -0.28 21.14 4.86
CA ASP A 52 0.20 22.23 4.01
C ASP A 52 0.99 21.71 2.81
N ASP A 53 1.67 20.59 2.97
CA ASP A 53 2.45 19.97 1.91
C ASP A 53 1.55 19.41 0.80
N TYR A 54 0.45 18.73 1.16
CA TYR A 54 -0.54 18.31 0.19
C TYR A 54 -1.15 19.49 -0.56
N LYS A 55 -1.53 20.58 0.14
CA LYS A 55 -2.11 21.76 -0.50
C LYS A 55 -1.16 22.37 -1.53
N LYS A 56 0.13 22.49 -1.20
CA LYS A 56 1.17 22.96 -2.15
C LYS A 56 1.31 22.07 -3.38
N ILE A 57 1.19 20.75 -3.22
CA ILE A 57 1.21 19.81 -4.35
C ILE A 57 -0.06 19.98 -5.19
N ALA A 58 -1.23 19.98 -4.56
CA ALA A 58 -2.53 20.09 -5.24
C ALA A 58 -2.73 21.43 -5.98
N GLU A 59 -2.03 22.49 -5.57
CA GLU A 59 -1.99 23.77 -6.29
C GLU A 59 -1.16 23.71 -7.59
N LYS A 60 -0.17 22.84 -7.66
CA LYS A 60 0.81 22.79 -8.77
C LYS A 60 0.60 21.61 -9.70
N GLU A 61 0.07 20.51 -9.18
CA GLU A 61 -0.02 19.23 -9.85
C GLU A 61 -1.43 18.67 -9.75
N GLN A 62 -1.85 18.01 -10.82
CA GLN A 62 -3.11 17.29 -10.83
C GLN A 62 -2.98 16.02 -9.99
N ILE A 63 -3.72 15.95 -8.88
CA ILE A 63 -3.84 14.75 -8.07
C ILE A 63 -4.68 13.71 -8.83
N LEU A 64 -4.10 12.53 -9.05
CA LEU A 64 -4.75 11.43 -9.77
C LEU A 64 -5.37 10.41 -8.81
N SER A 65 -4.67 10.08 -7.72
CA SER A 65 -5.18 9.19 -6.69
C SER A 65 -4.47 9.42 -5.37
N ILE A 66 -5.15 9.05 -4.29
CA ILE A 66 -4.57 8.93 -2.95
C ILE A 66 -4.78 7.48 -2.53
N ASN A 67 -3.70 6.78 -2.26
CA ASN A 67 -3.72 5.42 -1.74
C ASN A 67 -2.99 5.38 -0.41
N TYR A 68 -3.09 4.27 0.29
CA TYR A 68 -2.32 4.03 1.50
C TYR A 68 -1.81 2.60 1.51
N GLY A 69 -0.86 2.32 2.39
CA GLY A 69 -0.33 0.99 2.54
C GLY A 69 0.38 0.79 3.86
N VAL A 70 0.59 -0.48 4.16
CA VAL A 70 1.42 -0.96 5.26
C VAL A 70 2.64 -1.64 4.66
N ASP A 71 3.82 -1.35 5.20
CA ASP A 71 5.04 -2.08 4.92
C ASP A 71 5.77 -2.36 6.24
N ARG A 72 5.48 -3.51 6.85
CA ARG A 72 6.14 -3.93 8.11
C ARG A 72 7.60 -4.34 7.90
N TYR A 73 8.08 -4.45 6.66
CA TYR A 73 9.49 -4.74 6.35
C TYR A 73 10.33 -3.48 6.19
N LYS A 74 9.71 -2.32 5.95
CA LYS A 74 10.36 -0.99 5.97
C LYS A 74 11.08 -0.71 7.30
N GLY A 75 10.67 -1.39 8.37
CA GLY A 75 11.24 -1.26 9.71
C GLY A 75 10.59 -0.15 10.52
N GLY A 76 10.81 -0.18 11.84
CA GLY A 76 10.16 0.72 12.79
C GLY A 76 8.95 0.10 13.50
N VAL A 77 8.49 0.77 14.55
CA VAL A 77 7.26 0.40 15.28
C VAL A 77 6.08 1.19 14.72
N PHE A 78 4.86 0.77 15.06
CA PHE A 78 3.67 1.58 14.78
C PHE A 78 3.90 3.05 15.22
N PRO A 79 3.54 4.06 14.41
CA PRO A 79 2.85 3.99 13.11
C PRO A 79 3.78 4.06 11.88
N TYR A 80 5.11 3.92 12.04
CA TYR A 80 6.09 4.24 10.99
C TYR A 80 6.14 3.27 9.79
N TYR A 81 5.46 2.14 9.89
CA TYR A 81 5.27 1.21 8.77
C TYR A 81 4.05 1.57 7.91
N MET A 82 3.36 2.66 8.21
CA MET A 82 2.12 3.09 7.56
C MET A 82 2.40 4.35 6.74
N SER A 83 1.92 4.37 5.50
CA SER A 83 2.18 5.46 4.56
C SER A 83 0.95 5.79 3.74
N VAL A 84 0.75 7.07 3.47
CA VAL A 84 -0.19 7.57 2.47
C VAL A 84 0.60 7.99 1.23
N PHE A 85 0.09 7.66 0.05
CA PHE A 85 0.73 7.93 -1.22
C PHE A 85 -0.18 8.81 -2.06
N VAL A 86 0.27 10.02 -2.34
CA VAL A 86 -0.41 11.00 -3.20
C VAL A 86 0.23 10.92 -4.57
N LYS A 87 -0.52 10.36 -5.53
CA LYS A 87 -0.07 10.19 -6.90
C LYS A 87 -0.56 11.35 -7.75
N THR A 88 0.38 11.97 -8.46
CA THR A 88 0.13 12.97 -9.48
C THR A 88 0.49 12.39 -10.85
N LYS A 89 0.37 13.23 -11.87
CA LYS A 89 0.79 12.88 -13.24
C LYS A 89 2.28 12.52 -13.32
N ASP A 90 3.13 13.24 -12.59
CA ASP A 90 4.57 13.15 -12.75
C ASP A 90 5.25 12.48 -11.55
N ASN A 91 4.69 12.63 -10.36
CA ASN A 91 5.30 12.21 -9.10
C ASN A 91 4.35 11.39 -8.22
N ASN A 92 4.95 10.67 -7.28
CA ASN A 92 4.30 9.97 -6.20
C ASN A 92 4.93 10.43 -4.88
N TYR A 93 4.14 11.12 -4.07
CA TYR A 93 4.56 11.67 -2.81
C TYR A 93 4.13 10.73 -1.68
N MET A 94 5.10 10.29 -0.87
CA MET A 94 4.87 9.47 0.31
C MET A 94 4.75 10.37 1.53
N PHE A 95 3.71 10.11 2.32
CA PHE A 95 3.34 10.82 3.51
C PHE A 95 3.34 9.85 4.70
N ASP A 96 4.13 10.16 5.73
CA ASP A 96 4.24 9.35 6.95
C ASP A 96 3.89 10.20 8.19
N CYS A 97 3.57 9.55 9.31
CA CYS A 97 3.40 10.25 10.58
C CYS A 97 4.73 10.89 11.01
N ALA A 98 4.71 12.18 11.34
CA ALA A 98 5.90 12.91 11.79
C ALA A 98 6.45 12.37 13.13
N ASP A 99 5.59 11.78 13.96
CA ASP A 99 5.95 11.20 15.24
C ASP A 99 5.05 10.00 15.63
N LYS A 100 5.30 9.45 16.83
CA LYS A 100 4.57 8.29 17.37
C LYS A 100 3.10 8.56 17.69
N THR A 101 2.72 9.83 17.90
CA THR A 101 1.34 10.23 18.16
C THR A 101 0.54 10.42 16.88
N CYS A 102 1.23 10.60 15.74
CA CYS A 102 0.63 10.84 14.43
C CYS A 102 -0.37 11.99 14.43
N GLU A 103 -0.12 13.03 15.24
CA GLU A 103 -0.93 14.24 15.21
C GLU A 103 -0.83 14.94 13.86
N LYS A 104 0.36 14.87 13.24
CA LYS A 104 0.70 15.42 11.94
C LYS A 104 1.27 14.36 11.00
N VAL A 105 1.00 14.55 9.72
CA VAL A 105 1.54 13.76 8.62
C VAL A 105 2.34 14.70 7.72
N GLU A 106 3.51 14.27 7.26
CA GLU A 106 4.44 15.06 6.46
C GLU A 106 5.01 14.24 5.31
N ILE A 107 5.56 14.90 4.29
CA ILE A 107 6.23 14.22 3.19
C ILE A 107 7.49 13.52 3.72
N SER A 108 7.55 12.21 3.53
CA SER A 108 8.71 11.39 3.89
C SER A 108 9.50 10.92 2.66
N GLY A 109 8.94 11.07 1.47
CA GLY A 109 9.64 10.74 0.23
C GLY A 109 8.89 11.16 -1.02
N GLU A 110 9.65 11.24 -2.12
CA GLU A 110 9.15 11.54 -3.45
C GLU A 110 9.78 10.55 -4.43
N SER A 111 8.96 10.01 -5.33
CA SER A 111 9.41 9.14 -6.39
C SER A 111 8.70 9.48 -7.69
N TYR A 112 9.32 9.18 -8.82
CA TYR A 112 8.67 9.33 -10.13
C TYR A 112 7.41 8.44 -10.24
N SER A 113 6.36 8.95 -10.90
CA SER A 113 5.10 8.24 -11.12
C SER A 113 5.10 7.49 -12.46
N ILE A 114 4.84 6.18 -12.41
CA ILE A 114 4.65 5.36 -13.62
C ILE A 114 3.34 5.65 -14.38
N TYR A 115 2.44 6.50 -13.84
CA TYR A 115 1.18 6.87 -14.50
C TYR A 115 1.35 7.67 -15.80
N GLN A 116 2.56 8.13 -16.14
CA GLN A 116 2.80 8.67 -17.47
C GLN A 116 2.57 7.62 -18.57
N ASP A 117 2.79 6.33 -18.26
CA ASP A 117 2.73 5.24 -19.24
C ASP A 117 1.42 4.43 -19.17
N GLU A 118 0.64 4.57 -18.08
CA GLU A 118 -0.62 3.83 -17.88
C GLU A 118 -1.85 4.74 -17.89
N PRO A 119 -2.91 4.39 -18.64
CA PRO A 119 -4.15 5.15 -18.60
C PRO A 119 -4.79 5.06 -17.20
N LEU A 120 -5.46 6.14 -16.79
CA LEU A 120 -6.20 6.17 -15.54
C LEU A 120 -7.18 4.98 -15.44
N ALA A 121 -7.10 4.25 -14.33
CA ALA A 121 -7.90 3.04 -14.10
C ALA A 121 -9.41 3.34 -14.05
N LEU A 122 -9.79 4.53 -13.56
CA LEU A 122 -11.17 5.00 -13.62
C LEU A 122 -11.40 5.71 -14.95
N PRO A 123 -12.54 5.46 -15.62
CA PRO A 123 -12.98 6.29 -16.73
C PRO A 123 -13.40 7.65 -16.16
N LEU A 124 -12.45 8.54 -15.92
CA LEU A 124 -12.75 9.95 -15.69
C LEU A 124 -13.29 10.47 -17.03
N LYS A 125 -14.61 10.61 -17.12
CA LYS A 125 -15.27 11.17 -18.30
C LYS A 125 -14.59 12.51 -18.66
N LYS A 126 -14.29 12.68 -19.95
CA LYS A 126 -14.00 14.00 -20.53
C LYS A 126 -15.23 14.90 -20.42
#